data_AF-A0A4U1BU40-F1
#
_entry.id   AF-A0A4U1BU40-F1
#
_cell.length_a   1.000
_cell.length_b   1.000
_cell.length_c   1.000
_cell.angle_alpha   90.00
_cell.angle_beta   90.00
_cell.angle_gamma   90.00
#
_symmetry.space_group_name_H-M   'P 1'
#
loop_
_entity.id
_entity.type
_entity.pdbx_description
1 polymer ?
#
loop_
_entity_poly.entity_id
_entity_poly.type
_entity_poly.pdbx_seq_one_letter_code
_entity_poly.pdbx_strand_id
1 'polypeptide(L)'
;MKNTAIVKKSAMVIFRITLGIVLGGKILNWFLDFSDETNQILNIGMYCLIGIMYLFFGSVWSNKWVNAVFIICGLYLIIMHFFDKNEIISFIAFICMLTPLLIVRFYPLEDDEKELTEKLDIKN
;
A
#
# COMPACT_ATOMS: atom_id res chain seq x y z
N MET A 1 -5.47 22.58 12.20
CA MET A 1 -5.86 21.88 10.94
C MET A 1 -4.74 21.79 9.88
N LYS A 2 -3.74 22.69 9.83
CA LYS A 2 -2.61 22.58 8.87
C LYS A 2 -1.74 21.33 9.07
N ASN A 3 -1.58 20.87 10.31
CA ASN A 3 -0.67 19.77 10.65
C ASN A 3 -1.16 18.40 10.16
N THR A 4 -2.47 18.17 10.12
CA THR A 4 -3.05 16.89 9.66
C THR A 4 -2.86 16.68 8.16
N ALA A 5 -3.03 17.72 7.33
CA ALA A 5 -2.82 17.63 5.88
C ALA A 5 -1.36 17.27 5.53
N ILE A 6 -0.39 17.83 6.26
CA ILE A 6 1.04 17.53 6.08
C ILE A 6 1.33 16.06 6.42
N VAL A 7 0.79 15.56 7.54
CA VAL A 7 0.96 14.15 7.94
C VAL A 7 0.35 13.21 6.91
N LYS A 8 -0.85 13.51 6.40
CA LYS A 8 -1.51 12.71 5.35
C LYS A 8 -0.66 12.65 4.07
N LYS A 9 -0.15 13.79 3.62
CA LYS A 9 0.68 13.88 2.41
C LYS A 9 1.99 13.11 2.55
N SER A 10 2.68 13.27 3.68
CA SER A 10 3.90 12.52 3.99
C SER A 10 3.63 11.02 4.07
N ALA A 11 2.53 10.60 4.70
CA ALA A 11 2.13 9.21 4.75
C ALA A 11 1.89 8.63 3.34
N MET A 12 1.25 9.40 2.44
CA MET A 12 1.02 8.94 1.06
C MET A 12 2.31 8.81 0.26
N VAL A 13 3.27 9.72 0.47
CA VAL A 13 4.58 9.63 -0.17
C VAL A 13 5.34 8.40 0.32
N ILE A 14 5.39 8.19 1.64
CA ILE A 14 6.02 7.02 2.27
C ILE A 14 5.39 5.74 1.72
N PHE A 15 4.06 5.69 1.67
CA PHE A 15 3.30 4.58 1.13
C PHE A 15 3.68 4.21 -0.30
N ARG A 16 3.75 5.20 -1.19
CA ARG A 16 4.15 5.01 -2.60
C ARG A 16 5.58 4.53 -2.73
N ILE A 17 6.50 5.07 -1.92
CA ILE A 17 7.92 4.66 -1.90
C ILE A 17 8.05 3.22 -1.42
N THR A 18 7.40 2.86 -0.31
CA THR A 18 7.41 1.48 0.22
C THR A 18 6.88 0.50 -0.82
N LEU A 19 5.78 0.80 -1.50
CA LEU A 19 5.27 -0.04 -2.59
C LEU A 19 6.23 -0.13 -3.78
N GLY A 20 6.87 0.99 -4.15
CA GLY A 20 7.87 1.01 -5.21
C GLY A 20 9.08 0.12 -4.89
N ILE A 21 9.56 0.16 -3.65
CA ILE A 21 10.64 -0.71 -3.18
C ILE A 21 10.21 -2.18 -3.19
N VAL A 22 8.96 -2.47 -2.79
CA VAL A 22 8.43 -3.84 -2.79
C VAL A 22 8.34 -4.42 -4.19
N LEU A 23 7.76 -3.67 -5.13
CA LEU A 23 7.66 -4.11 -6.53
C LEU A 23 9.04 -4.19 -7.19
N GLY A 24 9.92 -3.22 -6.91
CA GLY A 24 11.30 -3.22 -7.37
C GLY A 24 12.09 -4.41 -6.86
N GLY A 25 11.94 -4.78 -5.58
CA GLY A 25 12.58 -5.96 -4.99
C GLY A 25 12.15 -7.26 -5.67
N LYS A 26 10.88 -7.37 -6.07
CA LYS A 26 10.38 -8.53 -6.83
C LYS A 26 10.99 -8.63 -8.24
N ILE A 27 11.18 -7.49 -8.91
CA ILE A 27 11.84 -7.41 -10.22
C ILE A 27 13.34 -7.70 -10.09
N LEU A 28 14.00 -7.17 -9.06
CA LEU A 28 15.40 -7.45 -8.76
C LEU A 28 15.63 -8.93 -8.41
N ASN A 29 14.70 -9.55 -7.69
CA ASN A 29 14.74 -10.99 -7.40
C ASN A 29 14.72 -11.82 -8.68
N TRP A 30 13.94 -11.42 -9.68
CA TRP A 30 13.93 -12.07 -11.00
C TRP A 30 15.23 -11.87 -11.78
N PHE A 31 15.98 -10.79 -11.51
CA PHE A 31 17.24 -10.47 -12.19
C PHE A 31 18.49 -11.04 -11.50
N LEU A 32 18.48 -11.10 -10.16
CA LEU A 32 19.61 -11.51 -9.32
C LEU A 32 19.53 -12.97 -8.86
N ASP A 33 18.42 -13.66 -9.13
CA ASP A 33 18.18 -15.08 -8.81
C ASP A 33 18.52 -15.42 -7.34
N PHE A 34 17.88 -14.72 -6.40
CA PHE A 34 18.06 -15.00 -4.98
C PHE A 34 17.52 -16.39 -4.62
N SER A 35 18.16 -17.05 -3.65
CA SER A 35 17.71 -18.36 -3.18
C SER A 35 16.26 -18.33 -2.68
N ASP A 36 15.57 -19.47 -2.80
CA ASP A 36 14.16 -19.62 -2.42
C ASP A 36 13.89 -19.20 -0.97
N GLU A 37 14.81 -19.50 -0.04
CA GLU A 37 14.70 -19.09 1.37
C GLU A 37 14.78 -17.56 1.53
N THR A 38 15.68 -16.90 0.81
CA THR A 38 15.85 -15.45 0.86
C THR A 38 14.62 -14.75 0.28
N ASN A 39 14.12 -15.24 -0.84
CA ASN A 39 12.92 -14.72 -1.50
C ASN A 39 11.68 -14.91 -0.60
N GLN A 40 11.61 -16.01 0.14
CA GLN A 40 10.54 -16.26 1.10
C GLN A 40 10.56 -15.24 2.24
N ILE A 41 11.70 -15.04 2.90
CA ILE A 41 11.85 -14.06 3.99
C ILE A 41 11.56 -12.64 3.50
N LEU A 42 12.03 -12.31 2.29
CA LEU A 42 11.80 -10.99 1.70
C LEU A 42 10.31 -10.75 1.45
N ASN A 43 9.60 -11.68 0.80
CA ASN A 43 8.16 -11.54 0.54
C ASN A 43 7.35 -11.42 1.83
N ILE A 44 7.72 -12.16 2.87
CA ILE A 44 7.10 -12.08 4.20
C ILE A 44 7.24 -10.67 4.76
N GLY A 45 8.47 -10.15 4.79
CA GLY A 45 8.75 -8.81 5.29
C GLY A 45 7.96 -7.75 4.52
N MET A 46 7.89 -7.89 3.20
CA MET A 46 7.13 -6.98 2.33
C MET A 46 5.63 -6.99 2.62
N TYR A 47 5.00 -8.16 2.72
CA TYR A 47 3.57 -8.25 3.00
C TYR A 47 3.20 -7.75 4.38
N CYS A 48 4.01 -8.03 5.41
CA CYS A 48 3.81 -7.47 6.74
C CYS A 48 3.96 -5.94 6.77
N LEU A 49 4.99 -5.39 6.13
CA LEU A 49 5.20 -3.94 6.04
C LEU A 49 4.03 -3.22 5.36
N ILE A 50 3.58 -3.76 4.23
CA ILE A 50 2.42 -3.22 3.50
C ILE A 50 1.15 -3.36 4.32
N GLY A 51 0.94 -4.52 4.96
CA GLY A 51 -0.25 -4.76 5.77
C GLY A 51 -0.39 -3.79 6.93
N ILE A 52 0.70 -3.54 7.65
CA ILE A 52 0.74 -2.54 8.73
C ILE A 52 0.46 -1.15 8.17
N MET A 53 1.09 -0.78 7.05
CA MET A 53 0.83 0.49 6.39
C MET A 53 -0.65 0.66 6.04
N TYR A 54 -1.32 -0.36 5.52
CA TYR A 54 -2.75 -0.29 5.19
C TYR A 54 -3.63 -0.07 6.44
N LEU A 55 -3.30 -0.68 7.57
CA LEU A 55 -4.03 -0.46 8.82
C LEU A 55 -3.98 1.01 9.27
N PHE A 56 -2.80 1.64 9.19
CA PHE A 56 -2.65 3.06 9.50
C PHE A 56 -3.29 3.96 8.44
N PHE A 57 -3.16 3.61 7.16
CA PHE A 57 -3.63 4.42 6.04
C PHE A 57 -5.16 4.39 5.90
N GLY A 58 -5.81 3.27 6.23
CA GLY A 58 -7.28 3.18 6.23
C GLY A 58 -7.92 4.22 7.14
N SER A 59 -7.32 4.47 8.31
CA SER A 59 -7.83 5.45 9.28
C SER A 59 -7.69 6.91 8.84
N VAL A 60 -6.95 7.18 7.75
CA VAL A 60 -6.79 8.53 7.18
C VAL A 60 -7.98 8.90 6.30
N TRP A 61 -8.70 7.92 5.76
CA TRP A 61 -9.81 8.15 4.83
C TRP A 61 -11.11 8.50 5.56
N SER A 62 -11.83 9.52 5.08
CA SER A 62 -13.14 9.92 5.64
C SER A 62 -14.24 8.87 5.40
N ASN A 63 -14.12 8.10 4.31
CA ASN A 63 -15.10 7.09 3.94
C ASN A 63 -14.88 5.77 4.69
N LYS A 64 -15.88 5.37 5.48
CA LYS A 64 -15.89 4.12 6.27
C LYS A 64 -15.71 2.86 5.42
N TRP A 65 -16.25 2.83 4.19
CA TRP A 65 -16.10 1.68 3.29
C TRP A 65 -14.67 1.51 2.81
N VAL A 66 -14.01 2.61 2.44
CA VAL A 66 -12.60 2.60 2.03
C VAL A 66 -11.72 2.17 3.19
N ASN A 67 -11.95 2.72 4.38
CA ASN A 67 -11.23 2.30 5.59
C ASN A 67 -11.39 0.79 5.86
N ALA A 68 -12.61 0.26 5.77
CA ALA A 68 -12.87 -1.17 5.98
C ALA A 68 -12.09 -2.05 4.98
N VAL A 69 -12.06 -1.68 3.69
CA VAL A 69 -11.28 -2.41 2.67
C VAL A 69 -9.79 -2.43 3.00
N PHE A 70 -9.24 -1.27 3.39
CA PHE A 70 -7.84 -1.15 3.81
C PHE A 70 -7.53 -2.02 5.02
N ILE A 71 -8.41 -2.02 6.03
CA ILE A 71 -8.22 -2.82 7.24
C ILE A 71 -8.26 -4.32 6.91
N ILE A 72 -9.25 -4.77 6.14
CA ILE A 72 -9.39 -6.18 5.76
C ILE A 72 -8.19 -6.63 4.92
N CYS A 73 -7.77 -5.85 3.92
CA CYS A 73 -6.60 -6.16 3.10
C CYS A 73 -5.31 -6.18 3.95
N GLY A 74 -5.15 -5.22 4.86
CA GLY A 74 -3.97 -5.14 5.73
C GLY A 74 -3.87 -6.31 6.70
N LEU A 75 -4.97 -6.66 7.36
CA LEU A 75 -5.04 -7.84 8.23
C LEU A 75 -4.81 -9.13 7.45
N TYR A 76 -5.40 -9.28 6.27
CA TYR A 76 -5.19 -10.45 5.44
C TYR A 76 -3.71 -10.66 5.10
N LEU A 77 -3.03 -9.59 4.65
CA LEU A 77 -1.60 -9.63 4.31
C LEU A 77 -0.71 -10.06 5.50
N ILE A 78 -1.07 -9.67 6.72
CA ILE A 78 -0.33 -10.04 7.94
C ILE A 78 -0.66 -11.48 8.35
N ILE A 79 -1.94 -11.84 8.39
CA ILE A 79 -2.40 -13.13 8.92
C ILE A 79 -1.96 -14.27 8.01
N MET A 80 -2.08 -14.10 6.69
CA MET A 80 -1.79 -15.15 5.71
C MET A 80 -0.33 -15.64 5.79
N HIS A 81 0.58 -14.82 6.30
CA HIS A 81 1.98 -15.20 6.48
C HIS A 81 2.13 -16.40 7.43
N PHE A 82 1.29 -16.49 8.47
CA PHE A 82 1.37 -17.55 9.48
C PHE A 82 0.80 -18.89 9.00
N PHE A 83 0.20 -18.95 7.81
CA PHE A 83 -0.36 -20.16 7.24
C PHE A 83 0.56 -20.73 6.16
N ASP A 84 0.48 -22.06 5.96
CA ASP A 84 1.27 -22.74 4.95
C ASP A 84 1.06 -22.13 3.55
N LYS A 85 2.17 -21.99 2.83
CA LYS A 85 2.20 -21.36 1.51
C LYS A 85 1.44 -22.21 0.50
N ASN A 86 0.21 -21.83 0.23
CA ASN A 86 -0.55 -22.30 -0.93
C ASN A 86 -0.51 -21.25 -2.04
N GLU A 87 -0.46 -21.68 -3.29
CA GLU A 87 -0.47 -20.78 -4.47
C GLU A 87 -1.68 -19.84 -4.44
N ILE A 88 -2.84 -20.34 -4.01
CA ILE A 88 -4.10 -19.58 -3.90
C ILE A 88 -3.96 -18.44 -2.87
N ILE A 89 -3.35 -18.70 -1.73
CA ILE A 89 -3.15 -17.70 -0.66
C ILE A 89 -2.24 -16.58 -1.17
N SER A 90 -1.17 -16.94 -1.90
CA SER A 90 -0.26 -15.98 -2.51
C SER A 90 -0.93 -15.15 -3.61
N PHE A 91 -1.87 -15.73 -4.35
CA PHE A 91 -2.63 -14.99 -5.37
C PHE A 91 -3.58 -13.97 -4.73
N ILE A 92 -4.30 -14.35 -3.68
CA ILE A 92 -5.19 -13.43 -2.94
C ILE A 92 -4.39 -12.32 -2.26
N ALA A 93 -3.18 -12.62 -1.75
CA ALA A 93 -2.24 -11.62 -1.23
C ALA A 93 -1.97 -10.50 -2.24
N PHE A 94 -1.70 -10.89 -3.48
CA PHE A 94 -1.43 -9.95 -4.56
C PHE A 94 -2.65 -9.08 -4.87
N ILE A 95 -3.85 -9.65 -4.86
CA ILE A 95 -5.10 -8.90 -5.00
C ILE A 95 -5.30 -7.92 -3.84
N CYS A 96 -5.07 -8.36 -2.59
CA CYS A 96 -5.14 -7.51 -1.40
C CYS A 96 -4.10 -6.38 -1.42
N MET A 97 -2.94 -6.59 -2.05
CA MET A 97 -1.93 -5.55 -2.25
C MET A 97 -2.33 -4.56 -3.37
N LEU A 98 -2.97 -5.03 -4.45
CA LEU A 98 -3.35 -4.15 -5.56
C LEU A 98 -4.61 -3.33 -5.27
N THR A 99 -5.57 -3.89 -4.54
CA THR A 99 -6.89 -3.25 -4.34
C THR A 99 -6.77 -1.88 -3.65
N PRO A 100 -6.07 -1.73 -2.52
CA PRO A 100 -5.92 -0.45 -1.82
C PRO A 100 -5.13 0.57 -2.65
N LEU A 101 -4.20 0.09 -3.49
CA LEU A 101 -3.46 0.92 -4.44
C LEU A 101 -4.38 1.51 -5.51
N LEU A 102 -5.24 0.69 -6.12
CA LEU A 102 -6.22 1.16 -7.11
C LEU A 102 -7.18 2.16 -6.48
N ILE A 103 -7.63 1.92 -5.24
CA ILE A 103 -8.50 2.85 -4.52
C ILE A 103 -7.83 4.21 -4.35
N VAL A 104 -6.57 4.28 -3.90
CA VAL A 104 -5.85 5.56 -3.75
C VAL A 104 -5.65 6.28 -5.09
N ARG A 105 -5.55 5.53 -6.19
CA ARG A 105 -5.37 6.08 -7.53
C ARG A 105 -6.67 6.69 -8.08
N PHE A 106 -7.80 6.02 -7.90
CA PHE A 106 -9.10 6.43 -8.46
C PHE A 106 -9.92 7.32 -7.52
N TYR A 107 -9.73 7.16 -6.23
CA TYR A 107 -10.26 8.02 -5.18
C TYR A 107 -9.05 8.67 -4.49
N PRO A 108 -8.57 9.84 -4.95
CA PRO A 108 -7.60 10.64 -4.21
C PRO A 108 -8.24 11.25 -2.97
N LEU A 109 -7.42 11.67 -2.00
CA LEU A 109 -7.94 12.39 -0.82
C LEU A 109 -8.46 13.77 -1.25
N GLU A 110 -9.54 14.26 -0.61
CA GLU A 110 -10.12 15.58 -0.88
C GLU A 110 -9.09 16.73 -0.78
N ASP A 111 -8.05 16.55 0.04
CA ASP A 111 -6.95 17.50 0.22
C ASP A 111 -6.03 17.56 -1.03
N ASP A 112 -5.87 16.45 -1.76
CA ASP A 112 -5.03 16.38 -2.97
C ASP A 112 -5.70 17.04 -4.18
N GLU A 113 -7.02 16.92 -4.28
CA GLU A 113 -7.80 17.52 -5.37
C GLU A 113 -7.74 19.05 -5.29
N LYS A 114 -7.91 19.63 -4.09
CA LYS A 114 -7.82 21.08 -3.87
C LYS A 114 -6.44 21.66 -4.23
N GLU A 115 -5.36 20.99 -3.84
CA GLU A 115 -3.99 21.43 -4.17
C GLU A 115 -3.70 21.33 -5.68
N LEU A 116 -4.27 20.33 -6.37
CA LEU A 116 -4.11 20.17 -7.82
C LEU A 116 -4.87 21.26 -8.59
N THR A 117 -6.10 21.57 -8.18
CA THR A 117 -6.91 22.64 -8.79
C THR A 117 -6.28 24.01 -8.54
N GLU A 118 -5.78 24.29 -7.33
CA GLU A 118 -5.06 25.53 -7.01
C GLU A 118 -3.79 25.69 -7.86
N LYS A 119 -3.01 24.62 -8.07
CA LYS A 119 -1.83 24.64 -8.95
C LYS A 119 -2.15 24.82 -10.43
N LEU A 120 -3.34 24.42 -10.86
CA LEU A 120 -3.80 24.60 -12.24
C LEU A 120 -4.35 26.02 -12.48
N ASP A 121 -5.00 26.63 -11.48
CA ASP A 121 -5.47 28.02 -11.53
C ASP A 121 -4.32 29.03 -11.47
N ILE A 122 -3.26 28.78 -10.69
CA ILE A 122 -2.09 29.68 -10.61
C ILE A 122 -1.26 29.69 -11.92
N LYS A 123 -1.45 28.69 -12.79
CA LYS A 123 -0.69 28.55 -14.04
C LYS A 123 -1.43 29.11 -15.27
N ASN A 124 -2.63 29.66 -15.10
CA ASN A 124 -3.47 30.24 -16.14
C ASN A 124 -3.67 31.74 -15.91
#